data_AF-A0A2N6SQ99-F1
#
_entry.id   AF-A0A2N6SQ99-F1
#
_cell.length_a   1.000
_cell.length_b   1.000
_cell.length_c   1.000
_cell.angle_alpha   90.00
_cell.angle_beta   90.00
_cell.angle_gamma   90.00
#
_symmetry.space_group_name_H-M   'P 1'
#
loop_
_entity.id
_entity.type
_entity.pdbx_description
1 polymer ?
#
loop_
_entity_poly.entity_id
_entity_poly.type
_entity_poly.pdbx_seq_one_letter_code
_entity_poly.pdbx_strand_id
1 'polypeptide(L)'
;MELLMNDFFNKLDRKYIFPLFSLIILIGISSSIFAYSKAKEHNQLVLEQVAAEEASIEASLQEEEKVAEAEQESFLDYQYYMVNDPDISSEIMPMDGADVPANVLLLTFDDGPNQHTLETAKQLATLDVGAIFLINGMYLDEEENREILKEVYDMGFEIGNHTQHHENLRELDYETQQFEISETSRLIEEVTGEKPRWFRPPFGQFNMDTINICNDLDMQLMTWNFGFDWMEEYHDATLLTEISLDNSYLRDGANILMHDLPWTSEAITDIVNGYHERGYHIVNPKQIKSSQNSTDPLEPADL
;
A
#
# COMPACT_ATOMS: atom_id res chain seq x y z
N MET A 1 79.55 11.22 -28.81
CA MET A 1 78.65 10.61 -27.80
C MET A 1 78.65 9.09 -27.91
N GLU A 2 78.59 8.52 -29.12
CA GLU A 2 78.74 7.06 -29.36
C GLU A 2 80.07 6.45 -28.87
N LEU A 3 81.21 7.14 -29.05
CA LEU A 3 82.52 6.64 -28.57
C LEU A 3 82.66 6.62 -27.04
N LEU A 4 81.94 7.48 -26.31
CA LEU A 4 81.94 7.50 -24.83
C LEU A 4 80.99 6.45 -24.24
N MET A 5 79.91 6.09 -24.94
CA MET A 5 79.03 5.01 -24.53
C MET A 5 79.68 3.62 -24.73
N ASN A 6 80.37 3.39 -25.86
CA ASN A 6 80.99 2.09 -26.13
C ASN A 6 82.12 1.72 -25.15
N ASP A 7 82.89 2.70 -24.66
CA ASP A 7 83.98 2.45 -23.71
C ASP A 7 83.46 2.21 -22.28
N PHE A 8 82.28 2.74 -21.95
CA PHE A 8 81.59 2.49 -20.69
C PHE A 8 81.03 1.06 -20.63
N PHE A 9 80.44 0.56 -21.72
CA PHE A 9 79.90 -0.80 -21.77
C PHE A 9 80.98 -1.89 -21.85
N ASN A 10 82.16 -1.61 -22.41
CA ASN A 10 83.27 -2.57 -22.47
C ASN A 10 84.07 -2.70 -21.16
N LYS A 11 83.97 -1.74 -20.23
CA LYS A 11 84.59 -1.80 -18.89
C LYS A 11 83.67 -2.34 -17.79
N LEU A 12 82.37 -2.52 -18.07
CA LEU A 12 81.44 -3.14 -17.14
C LEU A 12 81.65 -4.66 -17.13
N ASP A 13 82.20 -5.18 -16.03
CA ASP A 13 82.44 -6.61 -15.84
C ASP A 13 81.12 -7.39 -16.00
N ARG A 14 81.09 -8.42 -16.86
CA ARG A 14 79.87 -9.16 -17.26
C ARG A 14 79.05 -9.69 -16.07
N LYS A 15 79.70 -9.91 -14.93
CA LYS A 15 79.08 -10.32 -13.66
C LYS A 15 78.13 -9.27 -13.05
N TYR A 16 78.20 -8.01 -13.46
CA TYR A 16 77.32 -6.93 -12.99
C TYR A 16 76.20 -6.56 -13.97
N ILE A 17 76.26 -7.02 -15.22
CA ILE A 17 75.26 -6.69 -16.25
C ILE A 17 73.92 -7.38 -15.97
N PHE A 18 73.95 -8.67 -15.61
CA PHE A 18 72.74 -9.42 -15.23
C PHE A 18 72.04 -8.88 -13.97
N PRO A 19 72.72 -8.61 -12.83
CA PRO A 19 72.06 -8.04 -11.67
C PRO A 19 71.54 -6.62 -11.91
N LEU A 20 72.18 -5.82 -12.77
CA LEU A 20 71.69 -4.48 -13.13
C LEU A 20 70.42 -4.55 -14.00
N PHE A 21 70.34 -5.49 -14.95
CA PHE A 21 69.13 -5.74 -15.73
C PHE A 21 67.99 -6.29 -14.85
N SER A 22 68.27 -7.23 -13.95
CA SER A 22 67.28 -7.72 -12.98
C SER A 22 66.78 -6.59 -12.08
N LEU A 23 67.64 -5.67 -11.64
CA LEU A 23 67.26 -4.51 -10.82
C LEU A 23 66.34 -3.56 -11.58
N ILE A 24 66.62 -3.27 -12.86
CA ILE A 24 65.78 -2.40 -13.70
C ILE A 24 64.41 -3.04 -13.96
N ILE A 25 64.36 -4.36 -14.20
CA ILE A 25 63.10 -5.11 -14.36
C ILE A 25 62.31 -5.12 -13.05
N LEU A 26 62.95 -5.35 -11.90
CA LEU A 26 62.32 -5.27 -10.57
C LEU A 26 61.77 -3.87 -10.27
N ILE A 27 62.52 -2.81 -10.63
CA ILE A 27 62.05 -1.42 -10.48
C ILE A 27 60.84 -1.16 -11.40
N GLY A 28 60.88 -1.60 -12.66
CA GLY A 28 59.78 -1.45 -13.62
C GLY A 28 58.51 -2.23 -13.24
N ILE A 29 58.65 -3.42 -12.67
CA ILE A 29 57.53 -4.21 -12.14
C ILE A 29 56.96 -3.52 -10.89
N SER A 30 57.82 -3.02 -9.98
CA SER A 30 57.38 -2.30 -8.79
C SER A 30 56.62 -1.01 -9.11
N SER A 31 57.07 -0.25 -10.12
CA SER A 31 56.38 0.97 -10.56
C SER A 31 55.04 0.68 -11.22
N SER A 32 54.93 -0.42 -11.96
CA SER A 32 53.69 -0.85 -12.61
C SER A 32 52.65 -1.34 -11.59
N ILE A 33 53.09 -2.11 -10.58
CA ILE A 33 52.23 -2.54 -9.46
C ILE A 33 51.75 -1.34 -8.64
N PHE A 34 52.63 -0.38 -8.38
CA PHE A 34 52.28 0.85 -7.65
C PHE A 34 51.25 1.70 -8.43
N ALA A 35 51.44 1.85 -9.74
CA ALA A 35 50.48 2.55 -10.60
C ALA A 35 49.11 1.84 -10.63
N TYR A 36 49.10 0.51 -10.72
CA TYR A 36 47.87 -0.28 -10.67
C TYR A 36 47.14 -0.16 -9.32
N SER A 37 47.87 -0.23 -8.19
CA SER A 37 47.31 -0.04 -6.85
C SER A 37 46.66 1.34 -6.70
N LYS A 38 47.32 2.39 -7.18
CA LYS A 38 46.81 3.76 -7.11
C LYS A 38 45.58 3.97 -7.98
N ALA A 39 45.53 3.34 -9.16
CA ALA A 39 44.35 3.34 -10.02
C ALA A 39 43.16 2.59 -9.38
N LYS A 40 43.43 1.48 -8.68
CA LYS A 40 42.41 0.72 -7.95
C LYS A 40 41.82 1.52 -6.77
N GLU A 41 42.67 2.16 -5.97
CA GLU A 41 42.22 3.06 -4.88
C GLU A 41 41.42 4.23 -5.44
N HIS A 42 41.87 4.85 -6.53
CA HIS A 42 41.15 5.95 -7.17
C HIS A 42 39.78 5.50 -7.68
N ASN A 43 39.67 4.35 -8.35
CA ASN A 43 38.39 3.82 -8.80
C ASN A 43 37.46 3.48 -7.64
N GLN A 44 37.99 2.99 -6.53
CA GLN A 44 37.18 2.69 -5.35
C GLN A 44 36.64 3.97 -4.68
N LEU A 45 37.45 5.03 -4.59
CA LEU A 45 37.00 6.34 -4.13
C LEU A 45 35.93 6.94 -5.05
N VAL A 46 36.06 6.76 -6.37
CA VAL A 46 35.04 7.21 -7.34
C VAL A 46 33.73 6.43 -7.15
N LEU A 47 33.79 5.11 -6.94
CA LEU A 47 32.58 4.30 -6.68
C LEU A 47 31.89 4.71 -5.37
N GLU A 48 32.65 4.99 -4.31
CA GLU A 48 32.09 5.50 -3.05
C GLU A 48 31.46 6.88 -3.22
N GLN A 49 32.06 7.76 -4.02
CA GLN A 49 31.47 9.07 -4.35
C GLN A 49 30.16 8.94 -5.13
N VAL A 50 30.12 8.06 -6.14
CA VAL A 50 28.90 7.82 -6.93
C VAL A 50 27.80 7.25 -6.06
N ALA A 51 28.09 6.27 -5.19
CA ALA A 51 27.11 5.70 -4.28
C ALA A 51 26.57 6.74 -3.27
N ALA A 52 27.43 7.64 -2.78
CA ALA A 52 27.00 8.71 -1.90
C ALA A 52 26.13 9.76 -2.62
N GLU A 53 26.43 10.03 -3.90
CA GLU A 53 25.65 10.94 -4.74
C GLU A 53 24.29 10.34 -5.11
N GLU A 54 24.23 9.05 -5.44
CA GLU A 54 22.98 8.30 -5.66
C GLU A 54 22.09 8.33 -4.40
N ALA A 55 22.65 8.01 -3.23
CA ALA A 55 21.91 8.06 -1.97
C ALA A 55 21.41 9.47 -1.63
N SER A 56 22.18 10.50 -1.96
CA SER A 56 21.77 11.90 -1.78
C SER A 56 20.62 12.30 -2.73
N ILE A 57 20.64 11.81 -3.97
CA ILE A 57 19.58 12.06 -4.95
C ILE A 57 18.29 11.35 -4.51
N GLU A 58 18.39 10.09 -4.09
CA GLU A 58 17.25 9.30 -3.62
C GLU A 58 16.58 9.94 -2.39
N ALA A 59 17.37 10.42 -1.43
CA ALA A 59 16.85 11.17 -0.29
C ALA A 59 16.14 12.47 -0.70
N SER A 60 16.68 13.19 -1.70
CA SER A 60 16.04 14.42 -2.19
C SER A 60 14.72 14.16 -2.92
N LEU A 61 14.62 13.05 -3.66
CA LEU A 61 13.38 12.65 -4.35
C LEU A 61 12.30 12.26 -3.35
N GLN A 62 12.65 11.53 -2.28
CA GLN A 62 11.72 11.20 -1.19
C GLN A 62 11.21 12.45 -0.46
N GLU A 63 12.05 13.47 -0.31
CA GLU A 63 11.66 14.73 0.33
C GLU A 63 10.76 15.57 -0.58
N GLU A 64 11.00 15.60 -1.90
CA GLU A 64 10.09 16.21 -2.88
C GLU A 64 8.73 15.49 -2.93
N GLU A 65 8.71 14.16 -2.89
CA GLU A 65 7.49 13.34 -2.85
C GLU A 65 6.67 13.64 -1.58
N LYS A 66 7.31 13.69 -0.41
CA LYS A 66 6.66 14.09 0.85
C LYS A 66 6.07 15.50 0.81
N VAL A 67 6.77 16.45 0.18
CA VAL A 67 6.27 17.83 0.07
C VAL A 67 5.06 17.87 -0.87
N ALA A 68 5.09 17.15 -1.99
CA ALA A 68 3.98 17.06 -2.92
C ALA A 68 2.75 16.38 -2.27
N GLU A 69 2.97 15.32 -1.51
CA GLU A 69 1.94 14.60 -0.76
C GLU A 69 1.34 15.48 0.35
N ALA A 70 2.17 16.20 1.11
CA ALA A 70 1.71 17.15 2.12
C ALA A 70 0.95 18.35 1.51
N GLU A 71 1.36 18.83 0.33
CA GLU A 71 0.63 19.86 -0.40
C GLU A 71 -0.72 19.32 -0.90
N GLN A 72 -0.79 18.09 -1.42
CA GLN A 72 -2.02 17.43 -1.84
C GLN A 72 -2.97 17.17 -0.67
N GLU A 73 -2.47 16.71 0.49
CA GLU A 73 -3.25 16.61 1.73
C GLU A 73 -3.78 17.97 2.19
N SER A 74 -3.03 19.06 1.97
CA SER A 74 -3.50 20.41 2.32
C SER A 74 -4.67 20.91 1.44
N PHE A 75 -4.91 20.26 0.30
CA PHE A 75 -6.07 20.51 -0.57
C PHE A 75 -7.27 19.57 -0.29
N LEU A 76 -7.08 18.51 0.49
CA LEU A 76 -8.14 17.61 0.90
C LEU A 76 -8.87 18.18 2.12
N ASP A 77 -10.08 18.70 1.88
CA ASP A 77 -10.98 19.23 2.91
C ASP A 77 -11.66 18.07 3.66
N TYR A 78 -10.86 17.28 4.39
CA TYR A 78 -11.37 16.19 5.21
C TYR A 78 -12.36 16.73 6.24
N GLN A 79 -13.52 16.07 6.33
CA GLN A 79 -14.61 16.43 7.26
C GLN A 79 -14.80 15.40 8.36
N TYR A 80 -14.29 14.19 8.14
CA TYR A 80 -14.44 13.05 9.03
C TYR A 80 -13.09 12.40 9.30
N TYR A 81 -13.04 11.59 10.34
CA TYR A 81 -11.94 10.67 10.62
C TYR A 81 -12.52 9.33 11.08
N MET A 82 -11.74 8.27 10.92
CA MET A 82 -12.13 6.94 11.39
C MET A 82 -11.49 6.67 12.76
N VAL A 83 -12.31 6.18 13.69
CA VAL A 83 -11.88 5.65 14.98
C VAL A 83 -12.00 4.14 14.94
N ASN A 84 -10.92 3.45 15.27
CA ASN A 84 -10.96 2.03 15.54
C ASN A 84 -11.21 1.85 17.04
N ASP A 85 -12.37 1.31 17.39
CA ASP A 85 -12.68 0.89 18.75
C ASP A 85 -11.88 -0.37 19.07
N PRO A 86 -11.14 -0.41 20.19
CA PRO A 86 -10.41 -1.61 20.63
C PRO A 86 -11.31 -2.85 20.70
N ASP A 87 -12.60 -2.73 20.99
CA ASP A 87 -13.55 -3.86 21.03
C ASP A 87 -14.01 -4.36 19.63
N ILE A 88 -13.28 -3.99 18.56
CA ILE A 88 -13.26 -4.57 17.19
C ILE A 88 -13.88 -3.71 16.08
N SER A 89 -14.59 -2.60 16.31
CA SER A 89 -15.31 -1.88 15.22
C SER A 89 -14.69 -0.56 14.76
N SER A 90 -14.72 -0.28 13.46
CA SER A 90 -14.37 1.03 12.89
C SER A 90 -15.58 1.95 12.76
N GLU A 91 -15.51 3.14 13.33
CA GLU A 91 -16.58 4.16 13.31
C GLU A 91 -16.10 5.48 12.70
N ILE A 92 -17.00 6.16 11.98
CA ILE A 92 -16.74 7.45 11.34
C ILE A 92 -17.25 8.58 12.20
N MET A 93 -16.35 9.50 12.55
CA MET A 93 -16.61 10.64 13.42
C MET A 93 -16.37 11.95 12.68
N PRO A 94 -17.21 12.98 12.86
CA PRO A 94 -16.94 14.31 12.30
C PRO A 94 -15.72 14.94 12.97
N MET A 95 -14.88 15.63 12.20
CA MET A 95 -13.74 16.36 12.75
C MET A 95 -14.19 17.51 13.66
N ASP A 96 -13.36 17.84 14.65
CA ASP A 96 -13.62 18.96 15.56
C ASP A 96 -13.84 20.27 14.80
N GLY A 97 -15.05 20.82 14.92
CA GLY A 97 -15.44 22.08 14.28
C GLY A 97 -15.91 21.97 12.83
N ALA A 98 -16.02 20.76 12.27
CA ALA A 98 -16.66 20.54 10.97
C ALA A 98 -18.18 20.77 11.08
N ASP A 99 -18.76 21.46 10.07
CA ASP A 99 -20.20 21.69 9.96
C ASP A 99 -20.84 20.60 9.10
N VAL A 100 -20.77 19.36 9.60
CA VAL A 100 -21.26 18.16 8.89
C VAL A 100 -22.11 17.28 9.81
N PRO A 101 -23.02 16.45 9.26
CA PRO A 101 -23.85 15.56 10.07
C PRO A 101 -23.02 14.49 10.80
N ALA A 102 -23.39 14.14 12.03
CA ALA A 102 -22.76 13.04 12.78
C ALA A 102 -23.43 11.68 12.51
N ASN A 103 -24.70 11.70 12.12
CA ASN A 103 -25.53 10.55 11.73
C ASN A 103 -25.18 10.04 10.34
N VAL A 104 -23.91 9.70 10.13
CA VAL A 104 -23.40 9.13 8.89
C VAL A 104 -23.25 7.62 8.97
N LEU A 105 -23.24 6.96 7.81
CA LEU A 105 -22.88 5.56 7.64
C LEU A 105 -21.82 5.46 6.54
N LEU A 106 -20.85 4.57 6.71
CA LEU A 106 -19.91 4.19 5.67
C LEU A 106 -20.34 2.85 5.07
N LEU A 107 -20.47 2.79 3.75
CA LEU A 107 -20.73 1.55 3.02
C LEU A 107 -19.42 0.96 2.53
N THR A 108 -19.22 -0.33 2.77
CA THR A 108 -18.06 -1.08 2.32
C THR A 108 -18.45 -2.43 1.74
N PHE A 109 -17.73 -2.86 0.72
CA PHE A 109 -17.99 -4.10 -0.01
C PHE A 109 -16.71 -4.92 -0.14
N ASP A 110 -16.73 -6.15 0.34
CA ASP A 110 -15.60 -7.08 0.25
C ASP A 110 -15.81 -8.12 -0.87
N ASP A 111 -14.75 -8.86 -1.18
CA ASP A 111 -14.72 -10.03 -2.07
C ASP A 111 -14.84 -9.75 -3.59
N GLY A 112 -14.66 -8.49 -3.99
CA GLY A 112 -14.59 -8.06 -5.38
C GLY A 112 -13.19 -8.18 -6.03
N PRO A 113 -13.06 -7.89 -7.35
CA PRO A 113 -14.12 -7.40 -8.21
C PRO A 113 -14.77 -8.54 -8.99
N ASN A 114 -16.07 -8.44 -9.19
CA ASN A 114 -16.84 -9.32 -10.06
C ASN A 114 -18.02 -8.53 -10.68
N GLN A 115 -18.88 -9.19 -11.45
CA GLN A 115 -20.01 -8.54 -12.11
C GLN A 115 -20.96 -7.82 -11.12
N HIS A 116 -21.16 -8.35 -9.91
CA HIS A 116 -21.99 -7.73 -8.87
C HIS A 116 -21.33 -6.51 -8.22
N THR A 117 -19.99 -6.44 -8.18
CA THR A 117 -19.26 -5.21 -7.84
C THR A 117 -19.70 -4.07 -8.77
N LEU A 118 -19.71 -4.32 -10.08
CA LEU A 118 -20.09 -3.32 -11.08
C LEU A 118 -21.57 -2.92 -10.99
N GLU A 119 -22.46 -3.89 -10.78
CA GLU A 119 -23.89 -3.64 -10.62
C GLU A 119 -24.18 -2.78 -9.39
N THR A 120 -23.55 -3.11 -8.27
CA THR A 120 -23.67 -2.36 -7.01
C THR A 120 -23.14 -0.94 -7.19
N ALA A 121 -21.93 -0.78 -7.74
CA ALA A 121 -21.34 0.53 -8.02
C ALA A 121 -22.25 1.41 -8.90
N LYS A 122 -22.85 0.85 -9.96
CA LYS A 122 -23.79 1.57 -10.83
C LYS A 122 -25.04 2.06 -10.09
N GLN A 123 -25.57 1.25 -9.17
CA GLN A 123 -26.71 1.63 -8.35
C GLN A 123 -26.34 2.74 -7.36
N LEU A 124 -25.22 2.60 -6.64
CA LEU A 124 -24.72 3.62 -5.72
C LEU A 124 -24.43 4.95 -6.42
N ALA A 125 -23.85 4.91 -7.63
CA ALA A 125 -23.59 6.11 -8.43
C ALA A 125 -24.90 6.79 -8.86
N THR A 126 -25.97 6.03 -9.14
CA THR A 126 -27.30 6.57 -9.44
C THR A 126 -27.93 7.25 -8.21
N LEU A 127 -27.58 6.78 -7.01
CA LEU A 127 -28.03 7.32 -5.73
C LEU A 127 -27.17 8.48 -5.21
N ASP A 128 -26.06 8.81 -5.90
CA ASP A 128 -25.10 9.85 -5.52
C ASP A 128 -24.50 9.63 -4.11
N VAL A 129 -24.16 8.38 -3.80
CA VAL A 129 -23.55 7.99 -2.51
C VAL A 129 -22.16 7.39 -2.72
N GLY A 130 -21.28 7.59 -1.73
CA GLY A 130 -19.94 7.00 -1.72
C GLY A 130 -19.90 5.60 -1.09
N ALA A 131 -18.86 4.85 -1.42
CA ALA A 131 -18.55 3.55 -0.84
C ALA A 131 -17.06 3.20 -1.06
N ILE A 132 -16.57 2.24 -0.29
CA ILE A 132 -15.26 1.62 -0.48
C ILE A 132 -15.46 0.17 -0.96
N PHE A 133 -14.83 -0.19 -2.07
CA PHE A 133 -14.77 -1.59 -2.53
C PHE A 133 -13.39 -2.15 -2.17
N LEU A 134 -13.35 -3.12 -1.27
CA LEU A 134 -12.14 -3.79 -0.81
C LEU A 134 -11.94 -5.06 -1.64
N ILE A 135 -10.86 -5.07 -2.41
CA ILE A 135 -10.68 -5.99 -3.53
C ILE A 135 -9.66 -7.07 -3.16
N ASN A 136 -9.94 -8.32 -3.55
CA ASN A 136 -8.96 -9.39 -3.51
C ASN A 136 -8.11 -9.42 -4.77
N GLY A 137 -6.79 -9.43 -4.59
CA GLY A 137 -5.86 -9.36 -5.72
C GLY A 137 -5.96 -10.55 -6.69
N MET A 138 -6.32 -11.75 -6.22
CA MET A 138 -6.47 -12.94 -7.07
C MET A 138 -7.51 -12.78 -8.20
N TYR A 139 -8.52 -11.93 -8.03
CA TYR A 139 -9.51 -11.71 -9.08
C TYR A 139 -8.96 -10.83 -10.22
N LEU A 140 -7.90 -10.07 -9.98
CA LEU A 140 -7.26 -9.21 -10.97
C LEU A 140 -6.33 -9.96 -11.94
N ASP A 141 -6.22 -11.29 -11.80
CA ASP A 141 -5.62 -12.18 -12.80
C ASP A 141 -6.48 -12.26 -14.09
N GLU A 142 -7.78 -11.94 -13.98
CA GLU A 142 -8.71 -11.90 -15.10
C GLU A 142 -8.87 -10.47 -15.63
N GLU A 143 -8.62 -10.25 -16.92
CA GLU A 143 -8.70 -8.93 -17.54
C GLU A 143 -10.09 -8.29 -17.39
N GLU A 144 -11.16 -9.09 -17.46
CA GLU A 144 -12.54 -8.60 -17.26
C GLU A 144 -12.73 -7.97 -15.87
N ASN A 145 -12.17 -8.56 -14.82
CA ASN A 145 -12.25 -8.00 -13.48
C ASN A 145 -11.38 -6.74 -13.33
N ARG A 146 -10.27 -6.63 -14.08
CA ARG A 146 -9.47 -5.38 -14.14
C ARG A 146 -10.26 -4.25 -14.81
N GLU A 147 -10.99 -4.56 -15.88
CA GLU A 147 -11.89 -3.61 -16.54
C GLU A 147 -13.02 -3.16 -15.60
N ILE A 148 -13.62 -4.11 -14.87
CA ILE A 148 -14.63 -3.82 -13.84
C ILE A 148 -14.07 -2.90 -12.76
N LEU A 149 -12.91 -3.24 -12.18
CA LEU A 149 -12.28 -2.43 -11.15
C LEU A 149 -12.01 -1.00 -11.65
N LYS A 150 -11.52 -0.87 -12.89
CA LYS A 150 -11.28 0.43 -13.50
C LYS A 150 -12.56 1.24 -13.65
N GLU A 151 -13.65 0.62 -14.08
CA GLU A 151 -14.95 1.28 -14.23
C GLU A 151 -15.51 1.73 -12.87
N VAL A 152 -15.41 0.90 -11.84
CA VAL A 152 -15.80 1.25 -10.45
C VAL A 152 -14.99 2.43 -9.94
N TYR A 153 -13.67 2.41 -10.13
CA TYR A 153 -12.79 3.53 -9.77
C TYR A 153 -13.12 4.82 -10.54
N ASP A 154 -13.37 4.73 -11.86
CA ASP A 154 -13.72 5.88 -12.70
C ASP A 154 -15.08 6.50 -12.36
N MET A 155 -15.98 5.75 -11.69
CA MET A 155 -17.21 6.29 -11.10
C MET A 155 -16.96 7.13 -9.84
N GLY A 156 -15.73 7.12 -9.31
CA GLY A 156 -15.31 7.92 -8.17
C GLY A 156 -15.34 7.20 -6.83
N PHE A 157 -15.63 5.89 -6.82
CA PHE A 157 -15.55 5.06 -5.62
C PHE A 157 -14.10 4.85 -5.18
N GLU A 158 -13.91 4.61 -3.89
CA GLU A 158 -12.59 4.28 -3.35
C GLU A 158 -12.34 2.78 -3.41
N ILE A 159 -11.10 2.43 -3.73
CA ILE A 159 -10.65 1.05 -3.82
C ILE A 159 -9.75 0.76 -2.62
N GLY A 160 -10.14 -0.23 -1.83
CA GLY A 160 -9.38 -0.74 -0.70
C GLY A 160 -8.74 -2.09 -1.01
N ASN A 161 -7.85 -2.51 -0.13
CA ASN A 161 -7.12 -3.78 -0.21
C ASN A 161 -7.76 -4.82 0.72
N HIS A 162 -8.04 -6.03 0.19
CA HIS A 162 -8.57 -7.16 0.95
C HIS A 162 -7.69 -8.41 0.89
N THR A 163 -6.37 -8.27 0.72
CA THR A 163 -5.37 -9.34 0.51
C THR A 163 -5.44 -10.04 -0.84
N GLN A 164 -4.38 -10.78 -1.19
CA GLN A 164 -4.25 -11.41 -2.49
C GLN A 164 -5.20 -12.60 -2.58
N HIS A 165 -5.18 -13.49 -1.59
CA HIS A 165 -5.86 -14.79 -1.63
C HIS A 165 -6.95 -14.97 -0.58
N HIS A 166 -7.31 -13.92 0.17
CA HIS A 166 -8.31 -13.98 1.23
C HIS A 166 -7.92 -14.94 2.37
N GLU A 167 -6.62 -15.00 2.69
CA GLU A 167 -6.08 -15.87 3.75
C GLU A 167 -6.24 -15.23 5.14
N ASN A 168 -6.37 -16.07 6.17
CA ASN A 168 -6.37 -15.59 7.55
C ASN A 168 -4.96 -15.13 7.97
N LEU A 169 -4.70 -13.82 7.89
CA LEU A 169 -3.39 -13.24 8.15
C LEU A 169 -2.81 -13.56 9.52
N ARG A 170 -3.67 -13.76 10.53
CA ARG A 170 -3.26 -14.13 11.89
C ARG A 170 -2.51 -15.46 11.94
N GLU A 171 -2.78 -16.36 10.99
CA GLU A 171 -2.18 -17.70 10.90
C GLU A 171 -0.90 -17.73 10.05
N LEU A 172 -0.55 -16.61 9.41
CA LEU A 172 0.59 -16.49 8.49
C LEU A 172 1.79 -15.84 9.17
N ASP A 173 2.99 -16.17 8.67
CA ASP A 173 4.21 -15.44 9.03
C ASP A 173 4.27 -14.05 8.40
N TYR A 174 5.14 -13.19 8.94
CA TYR A 174 5.27 -11.79 8.52
C TYR A 174 5.49 -11.66 7.01
N GLU A 175 6.40 -12.45 6.44
CA GLU A 175 6.75 -12.38 5.02
C GLU A 175 5.56 -12.75 4.12
N THR A 176 4.76 -13.74 4.51
CA THR A 176 3.55 -14.11 3.77
C THR A 176 2.47 -13.05 3.90
N GLN A 177 2.24 -12.50 5.11
CA GLN A 177 1.32 -11.37 5.27
C GLN A 177 1.74 -10.16 4.43
N GLN A 178 3.04 -9.85 4.39
CA GLN A 178 3.59 -8.74 3.60
C GLN A 178 3.34 -8.96 2.12
N PHE A 179 3.50 -10.20 1.63
CA PHE A 179 3.19 -10.53 0.24
C PHE A 179 1.70 -10.37 -0.07
N GLU A 180 0.82 -10.93 0.77
CA GLU A 180 -0.65 -10.86 0.60
C GLU A 180 -1.14 -9.41 0.44
N ILE A 181 -0.58 -8.51 1.25
CA ILE A 181 -0.98 -7.11 1.27
C ILE A 181 -0.31 -6.33 0.13
N SER A 182 1.02 -6.44 -0.02
CA SER A 182 1.77 -5.60 -0.97
C SER A 182 1.48 -5.94 -2.43
N GLU A 183 1.25 -7.22 -2.77
CA GLU A 183 0.93 -7.61 -4.14
C GLU A 183 -0.45 -7.10 -4.56
N THR A 184 -1.43 -7.17 -3.68
CA THR A 184 -2.77 -6.61 -3.93
C THR A 184 -2.70 -5.10 -4.14
N SER A 185 -1.94 -4.37 -3.31
CA SER A 185 -1.74 -2.93 -3.49
C SER A 185 -1.10 -2.59 -4.83
N ARG A 186 -0.08 -3.37 -5.25
CA ARG A 186 0.58 -3.20 -6.55
C ARG A 186 -0.40 -3.41 -7.71
N LEU A 187 -1.26 -4.43 -7.64
CA LEU A 187 -2.25 -4.72 -8.67
C LEU A 187 -3.34 -3.63 -8.74
N ILE A 188 -3.80 -3.13 -7.59
CA ILE A 188 -4.75 -2.01 -7.53
C ILE A 188 -4.13 -0.75 -8.16
N GLU A 189 -2.89 -0.40 -7.81
CA GLU A 189 -2.18 0.76 -8.37
C GLU A 189 -1.98 0.62 -9.89
N GLU A 190 -1.69 -0.59 -10.38
CA GLU A 190 -1.53 -0.84 -11.82
C GLU A 190 -2.83 -0.56 -12.61
N VAL A 191 -4.00 -0.85 -12.03
CA VAL A 191 -5.30 -0.61 -12.66
C VAL A 191 -5.75 0.84 -12.50
N THR A 192 -5.69 1.37 -11.28
CA THR A 192 -6.31 2.64 -10.90
C THR A 192 -5.36 3.84 -11.02
N GLY A 193 -4.05 3.60 -10.95
CA GLY A 193 -3.03 4.64 -10.82
C GLY A 193 -2.86 5.18 -9.40
N GLU A 194 -3.60 4.66 -8.41
CA GLU A 194 -3.53 5.08 -7.01
C GLU A 194 -3.29 3.88 -6.10
N LYS A 195 -2.46 4.07 -5.06
CA LYS A 195 -2.30 3.05 -4.01
C LYS A 195 -3.53 3.08 -3.09
N PRO A 196 -4.05 1.92 -2.66
CA PRO A 196 -5.13 1.90 -1.69
C PRO A 196 -4.64 2.48 -0.37
N ARG A 197 -5.46 3.32 0.27
CA ARG A 197 -5.23 3.87 1.62
C ARG A 197 -6.06 3.18 2.71
N TRP A 198 -6.85 2.19 2.29
CA TRP A 198 -7.77 1.45 3.13
C TRP A 198 -7.45 -0.04 3.03
N PHE A 199 -7.43 -0.72 4.17
CA PHE A 199 -7.21 -2.15 4.25
C PHE A 199 -8.25 -2.79 5.18
N ARG A 200 -8.74 -3.97 4.82
CA ARG A 200 -9.52 -4.81 5.73
C ARG A 200 -8.91 -6.22 5.75
N PRO A 201 -8.62 -6.79 6.92
CA PRO A 201 -8.15 -8.15 7.00
C PRO A 201 -9.31 -9.14 6.75
N PRO A 202 -9.10 -10.19 5.94
CA PRO A 202 -10.06 -11.29 5.80
C PRO A 202 -10.53 -11.80 7.17
N PHE A 203 -11.83 -12.07 7.27
CA PHE A 203 -12.48 -12.54 8.50
C PHE A 203 -12.36 -11.59 9.71
N GLY A 204 -11.86 -10.37 9.53
CA GLY A 204 -11.53 -9.46 10.62
C GLY A 204 -10.33 -9.94 11.47
N GLN A 205 -9.52 -10.85 10.96
CA GLN A 205 -8.44 -11.50 11.71
C GLN A 205 -7.07 -10.94 11.34
N PHE A 206 -6.39 -10.31 12.31
CA PHE A 206 -5.08 -9.69 12.12
C PHE A 206 -4.22 -9.80 13.39
N ASN A 207 -2.95 -9.40 13.27
CA ASN A 207 -2.03 -9.31 14.41
C ASN A 207 -1.12 -8.07 14.26
N MET A 208 -0.16 -7.93 15.17
CA MET A 208 0.75 -6.77 15.16
C MET A 208 1.63 -6.70 13.90
N ASP A 209 1.95 -7.85 13.28
CA ASP A 209 2.67 -7.86 12.01
C ASP A 209 1.82 -7.23 10.90
N THR A 210 0.53 -7.58 10.84
CA THR A 210 -0.44 -6.97 9.92
C THR A 210 -0.51 -5.45 10.09
N ILE A 211 -0.59 -4.97 11.34
CA ILE A 211 -0.66 -3.53 11.66
C ILE A 211 0.60 -2.81 11.19
N ASN A 212 1.78 -3.37 11.45
CA ASN A 212 3.05 -2.78 11.03
C ASN A 212 3.15 -2.71 9.51
N ILE A 213 2.75 -3.77 8.79
CA ILE A 213 2.73 -3.79 7.33
C ILE A 213 1.77 -2.72 6.78
N CYS A 214 0.58 -2.57 7.38
CA CYS A 214 -0.38 -1.53 6.96
C CYS A 214 0.19 -0.12 7.16
N ASN A 215 0.85 0.13 8.30
CA ASN A 215 1.51 1.41 8.57
C ASN A 215 2.67 1.70 7.60
N ASP A 216 3.50 0.70 7.29
CA ASP A 216 4.61 0.82 6.33
C ASP A 216 4.12 1.10 4.90
N LEU A 217 2.87 0.75 4.59
CA LEU A 217 2.21 0.97 3.30
C LEU A 217 1.20 2.12 3.33
N ASP A 218 1.16 2.90 4.42
CA ASP A 218 0.26 4.04 4.63
C ASP A 218 -1.25 3.70 4.46
N MET A 219 -1.63 2.48 4.80
CA MET A 219 -3.02 2.02 4.81
C MET A 219 -3.61 2.06 6.22
N GLN A 220 -4.82 2.62 6.34
CA GLN A 220 -5.60 2.47 7.55
C GLN A 220 -6.39 1.15 7.51
N LEU A 221 -6.16 0.32 8.52
CA LEU A 221 -6.91 -0.90 8.78
C LEU A 221 -8.30 -0.54 9.29
N MET A 222 -9.32 -1.18 8.74
CA MET A 222 -10.70 -1.06 9.18
C MET A 222 -11.37 -2.42 9.35
N THR A 223 -12.42 -2.43 10.17
CA THR A 223 -13.36 -3.54 10.38
C THR A 223 -14.78 -3.02 10.11
N TRP A 224 -15.80 -3.46 10.85
CA TRP A 224 -17.19 -3.06 10.65
C TRP A 224 -18.02 -3.17 11.93
N ASN A 225 -19.19 -2.53 11.93
CA ASN A 225 -20.18 -2.63 13.00
C ASN A 225 -21.27 -3.66 12.67
N PHE A 226 -21.66 -3.76 11.39
CA PHE A 226 -22.73 -4.63 10.89
C PHE A 226 -22.30 -5.29 9.57
N GLY A 227 -22.63 -6.58 9.37
CA GLY A 227 -22.39 -7.27 8.09
C GLY A 227 -22.80 -8.74 8.12
N PHE A 228 -24.02 -9.03 7.66
CA PHE A 228 -24.64 -10.36 7.72
C PHE A 228 -25.08 -10.93 6.36
N ASP A 229 -24.87 -10.22 5.26
CA ASP A 229 -25.34 -10.64 3.93
C ASP A 229 -24.77 -11.99 3.45
N TRP A 230 -23.61 -12.41 3.98
CA TRP A 230 -23.05 -13.74 3.73
C TRP A 230 -23.80 -14.89 4.42
N MET A 231 -24.63 -14.63 5.44
CA MET A 231 -25.37 -15.67 6.15
C MET A 231 -26.54 -16.17 5.30
N GLU A 232 -26.73 -17.50 5.25
CA GLU A 232 -27.76 -18.16 4.44
C GLU A 232 -29.18 -17.62 4.67
N GLU A 233 -29.49 -17.18 5.91
CA GLU A 233 -30.77 -16.54 6.27
C GLU A 233 -31.05 -15.26 5.46
N TYR A 234 -30.01 -14.54 5.03
CA TYR A 234 -30.11 -13.26 4.34
C TYR A 234 -29.74 -13.34 2.86
N HIS A 235 -29.70 -14.55 2.27
CA HIS A 235 -29.58 -14.75 0.82
C HIS A 235 -30.90 -14.44 0.08
N ASP A 236 -31.56 -13.35 0.49
CA ASP A 236 -32.82 -12.82 -0.03
C ASP A 236 -32.79 -11.30 0.15
N ALA A 237 -33.01 -10.55 -0.93
CA ALA A 237 -32.87 -9.10 -0.92
C ALA A 237 -33.82 -8.40 0.06
N THR A 238 -35.02 -8.96 0.28
CA THR A 238 -36.00 -8.37 1.20
C THR A 238 -35.56 -8.59 2.65
N LEU A 239 -35.17 -9.82 2.99
CA LEU A 239 -34.70 -10.14 4.35
C LEU A 239 -33.40 -9.39 4.67
N LEU A 240 -32.48 -9.28 3.71
CA LEU A 240 -31.26 -8.49 3.87
C LEU A 240 -31.57 -7.01 4.10
N THR A 241 -32.52 -6.44 3.36
CA THR A 241 -32.97 -5.07 3.57
C THR A 241 -33.56 -4.89 4.97
N GLU A 242 -34.42 -5.79 5.42
CA GLU A 242 -35.02 -5.74 6.75
C GLU A 242 -33.97 -5.76 7.87
N ILE A 243 -33.03 -6.71 7.83
CA ILE A 243 -32.00 -6.81 8.88
C ILE A 243 -31.01 -5.64 8.83
N SER A 244 -30.72 -5.09 7.65
CA SER A 244 -29.85 -3.91 7.51
C SER A 244 -30.46 -2.68 8.16
N LEU A 245 -31.79 -2.59 8.17
CA LEU A 245 -32.54 -1.44 8.67
C LEU A 245 -33.06 -1.57 10.11
N ASP A 246 -33.12 -2.79 10.65
CA ASP A 246 -33.62 -3.09 12.00
C ASP A 246 -32.66 -4.04 12.75
N ASN A 247 -31.52 -3.49 13.19
CA ASN A 247 -30.55 -4.20 14.00
C ASN A 247 -29.95 -3.29 15.07
N SER A 248 -29.32 -3.87 16.09
CA SER A 248 -28.71 -3.12 17.21
C SER A 248 -27.35 -2.49 16.89
N TYR A 249 -26.77 -2.78 15.73
CA TYR A 249 -25.46 -2.29 15.31
C TYR A 249 -25.55 -0.99 14.48
N LEU A 250 -26.71 -0.73 13.87
CA LEU A 250 -26.98 0.48 13.11
C LEU A 250 -27.03 1.70 14.04
N ARG A 251 -25.98 2.52 13.97
CA ARG A 251 -25.78 3.73 14.78
C ARG A 251 -25.00 4.79 14.00
N ASP A 252 -24.99 6.01 14.52
CA ASP A 252 -24.17 7.11 13.99
C ASP A 252 -22.71 6.67 13.84
N GLY A 253 -22.13 6.90 12.67
CA GLY A 253 -20.75 6.55 12.35
C GLY A 253 -20.53 5.10 11.93
N ALA A 254 -21.55 4.24 11.91
CA ALA A 254 -21.35 2.81 11.66
C ALA A 254 -20.79 2.53 10.26
N ASN A 255 -19.78 1.66 10.21
CA ASN A 255 -19.29 1.00 9.01
C ASN A 255 -20.11 -0.26 8.73
N ILE A 256 -20.80 -0.27 7.59
CA ILE A 256 -21.65 -1.35 7.12
C ILE A 256 -20.85 -2.18 6.11
N LEU A 257 -20.50 -3.40 6.52
CA LEU A 257 -19.90 -4.42 5.68
C LEU A 257 -20.99 -5.14 4.87
N MET A 258 -20.76 -5.26 3.58
CA MET A 258 -21.46 -6.16 2.66
C MET A 258 -20.41 -6.81 1.74
N HIS A 259 -20.84 -7.71 0.87
CA HIS A 259 -19.99 -8.39 -0.10
C HIS A 259 -20.61 -8.31 -1.50
N ASP A 260 -19.80 -8.48 -2.53
CA ASP A 260 -20.21 -8.43 -3.94
C ASP A 260 -21.04 -9.66 -4.37
N LEU A 261 -22.25 -9.78 -3.82
CA LEU A 261 -23.17 -10.91 -3.93
C LEU A 261 -24.45 -10.51 -4.67
N PRO A 262 -25.15 -11.47 -5.34
CA PRO A 262 -26.34 -11.17 -6.13
C PRO A 262 -27.48 -10.57 -5.28
N TRP A 263 -27.75 -11.13 -4.09
CA TRP A 263 -28.80 -10.59 -3.21
C TRP A 263 -28.42 -9.23 -2.60
N THR A 264 -27.13 -8.95 -2.41
CA THR A 264 -26.64 -7.62 -1.99
C THR A 264 -26.88 -6.60 -3.10
N SER A 265 -26.49 -6.92 -4.34
CA SER A 265 -26.76 -6.08 -5.52
C SER A 265 -28.27 -5.84 -5.71
N GLU A 266 -29.11 -6.85 -5.45
CA GLU A 266 -30.57 -6.70 -5.53
C GLU A 266 -31.15 -5.82 -4.40
N ALA A 267 -30.55 -5.84 -3.21
CA ALA A 267 -31.05 -5.11 -2.03
C ALA A 267 -30.52 -3.67 -1.89
N ILE A 268 -29.36 -3.35 -2.47
CA ILE A 268 -28.59 -2.15 -2.10
C ILE A 268 -29.37 -0.84 -2.27
N THR A 269 -30.19 -0.73 -3.31
CA THR A 269 -31.01 0.45 -3.53
C THR A 269 -32.03 0.66 -2.41
N ASP A 270 -32.70 -0.40 -1.96
CA ASP A 270 -33.71 -0.33 -0.89
C ASP A 270 -33.06 -0.10 0.47
N ILE A 271 -31.88 -0.68 0.70
CA ILE A 271 -31.07 -0.43 1.91
C ILE A 271 -30.70 1.05 2.02
N VAL A 272 -30.11 1.63 0.97
CA VAL A 272 -29.69 3.05 0.98
C VAL A 272 -30.88 3.99 1.15
N ASN A 273 -31.99 3.72 0.46
CA ASN A 273 -33.21 4.51 0.64
C ASN A 273 -33.75 4.40 2.07
N GLY A 274 -33.75 3.19 2.65
CA GLY A 274 -34.19 2.95 4.02
C GLY A 274 -33.30 3.64 5.07
N TYR A 275 -32.00 3.76 4.81
CA TYR A 275 -31.08 4.55 5.64
C TYR A 275 -31.41 6.04 5.57
N HIS A 276 -31.61 6.60 4.37
CA HIS A 276 -32.03 7.99 4.19
C HIS A 276 -33.36 8.29 4.88
N GLU A 277 -34.35 7.38 4.79
CA GLU A 277 -35.65 7.52 5.47
C GLU A 277 -35.53 7.53 7.00
N ARG A 278 -34.53 6.81 7.55
CA ARG A 278 -34.17 6.82 8.98
C ARG A 278 -33.34 8.03 9.38
N GLY A 279 -32.98 8.88 8.42
CA GLY A 279 -32.24 10.11 8.62
C GLY A 279 -30.72 9.93 8.60
N TYR A 280 -30.19 8.77 8.21
CA TYR A 280 -28.74 8.60 8.03
C TYR A 280 -28.28 9.22 6.72
N HIS A 281 -27.02 9.65 6.69
CA HIS A 281 -26.33 10.12 5.50
C HIS A 281 -25.22 9.13 5.11
N ILE A 282 -25.06 8.80 3.83
CA ILE A 282 -23.92 7.98 3.40
C ILE A 282 -22.71 8.90 3.17
N VAL A 283 -21.63 8.65 3.90
CA VAL A 283 -20.41 9.47 3.80
C VAL A 283 -19.64 9.16 2.51
N ASN A 284 -19.08 10.18 1.87
CA ASN A 284 -18.10 9.98 0.82
C ASN A 284 -16.74 9.63 1.46
N PRO A 285 -16.15 8.45 1.18
CA PRO A 285 -14.88 8.06 1.80
C PRO A 285 -13.73 9.04 1.56
N LYS A 286 -13.75 9.80 0.47
CA LYS A 286 -12.75 10.86 0.17
C LYS A 286 -12.73 11.99 1.20
N GLN A 287 -13.81 12.15 1.97
CA GLN A 287 -13.91 13.13 3.06
C GLN A 287 -13.42 12.58 4.41
N ILE A 288 -13.09 11.29 4.48
CA ILE A 288 -12.56 10.64 5.67
C ILE A 288 -11.03 10.72 5.60
N LYS A 289 -10.44 11.36 6.62
CA LYS A 289 -9.00 11.37 6.80
C LYS A 289 -8.54 9.99 7.27
N SER A 290 -7.59 9.39 6.54
CA SER A 290 -6.91 8.19 7.01
C SER A 290 -5.89 8.54 8.11
N SER A 291 -5.66 7.62 9.02
CA SER A 291 -4.69 7.75 10.10
C SER A 291 -3.86 6.50 10.28
N GLN A 292 -2.65 6.67 10.81
CA GLN A 292 -1.79 5.57 11.22
C GLN A 292 -2.50 4.67 12.22
N ASN A 293 -2.33 3.36 12.07
CA ASN A 293 -2.92 2.36 12.94
C ASN A 293 -2.20 2.35 14.29
N SER A 294 -2.97 2.14 15.38
CA SER A 294 -2.39 2.01 16.71
C SER A 294 -1.45 0.82 16.78
N THR A 295 -0.24 1.05 17.28
CA THR A 295 0.75 0.00 17.56
C THR A 295 0.75 -0.43 19.03
N ASP A 296 -0.27 0.00 19.79
CA ASP A 296 -0.45 -0.50 21.16
C ASP A 296 -0.74 -2.01 21.10
N PRO A 297 -0.26 -2.79 22.10
CA PRO A 297 -0.51 -4.23 22.10
C PRO A 297 -2.01 -4.53 22.04
N LEU A 298 -2.39 -5.42 21.11
CA LEU A 298 -3.76 -5.92 20.99
C LEU A 298 -4.17 -6.62 22.30
N GLU A 299 -5.37 -6.33 22.78
CA GLU A 299 -5.94 -7.04 23.93
C GLU A 299 -6.28 -8.48 23.53
N PRO A 300 -6.31 -9.44 24.47
CA PRO A 300 -6.62 -10.84 24.14
C PRO A 300 -8.00 -11.07 23.50
N ALA A 301 -8.92 -10.12 23.60
CA ALA A 301 -10.22 -10.18 22.93
C ALA A 301 -10.15 -9.77 21.45
N ASP A 302 -9.12 -8.99 21.10
CA ASP A 302 -8.80 -8.51 19.76
C ASP A 302 -7.93 -9.55 19.02
N LEU A 303 -7.55 -10.62 19.73
CA LEU A 303 -6.77 -11.76 19.27
C LEU A 303 -7.66 -13.00 19.10
#